data_AF-A0A925KT31-F1
#
_entry.id   AF-A0A925KT31-F1
#
_cell.length_a   1.000
_cell.length_b   1.000
_cell.length_c   1.000
_cell.angle_alpha   90.00
_cell.angle_beta   90.00
_cell.angle_gamma   90.00
#
_symmetry.space_group_name_H-M   'P 1'
#
loop_
_entity.id
_entity.type
_entity.pdbx_description
1 polymer ?
#
loop_
_entity_poly.entity_id
_entity_poly.type
_entity_poly.pdbx_seq_one_letter_code
_entity_poly.pdbx_strand_id
1 'polypeptide(L)' 'MAEELETTQYLTFTLVDEVFAVDVARVREILEITNITKVPQVPDFMRGVIN' A
#
# COMPACT_ATOMS: atom_id res chain seq x y z
N MET A 1 -30.44 -18.31 10.88
CA MET A 1 -29.90 -17.06 10.34
C MET A 1 -28.45 -17.03 10.78
N ALA A 2 -27.54 -17.50 9.93
CA ALA A 2 -26.12 -17.45 10.25
C ALA A 2 -25.66 -16.04 9.86
N GLU A 3 -25.23 -15.25 10.84
CA GLU A 3 -24.42 -14.08 10.54
C GLU A 3 -23.08 -14.63 10.04
N GLU A 4 -22.87 -14.59 8.72
CA GLU A 4 -21.53 -14.77 8.17
C GLU A 4 -20.69 -13.63 8.73
N LEU A 5 -19.86 -13.95 9.73
CA LEU A 5 -18.84 -13.04 10.22
C LEU A 5 -17.83 -12.85 9.07
N GLU A 6 -18.08 -11.87 8.22
CA GLU A 6 -17.17 -11.46 7.17
C GLU A 6 -15.82 -11.12 7.81
N THR A 7 -14.89 -12.07 7.75
CA THR A 7 -13.56 -11.92 8.34
C THR A 7 -12.80 -10.98 7.43
N THR A 8 -12.81 -9.69 7.75
CA THR A 8 -12.09 -8.68 6.97
C THR A 8 -10.61 -8.76 7.31
N GLN A 9 -9.81 -9.10 6.31
CA GLN A 9 -8.36 -9.19 6.44
C GLN A 9 -7.74 -7.85 6.03
N TYR A 10 -6.83 -7.35 6.87
CA TYR A 10 -6.12 -6.11 6.62
C TYR A 10 -4.62 -6.35 6.67
N LEU A 11 -3.89 -5.70 5.76
CA LEU A 11 -2.44 -5.61 5.81
C LEU A 11 -2.06 -4.37 6.60
N THR A 12 -1.34 -4.57 7.70
CA THR A 12 -0.81 -3.48 8.52
C THR A 12 0.63 -3.16 8.14
N PHE A 13 0.97 -1.88 8.07
CA PHE A 13 2.32 -1.40 7.79
C PHE A 13 2.60 -0.12 8.57
N THR A 14 3.87 0.11 8.88
CA THR A 14 4.29 1.30 9.63
C THR A 14 4.79 2.37 8.66
N LEU A 15 4.30 3.59 8.81
CA LEU A 15 4.83 4.79 8.18
C LEU A 15 5.41 5.68 9.27
N VAL A 16 6.74 5.86 9.23
CA VAL A 16 7.47 6.62 10.25
C VAL A 16 7.22 6.00 11.63
N ASP A 17 6.37 6.59 12.47
CA ASP A 17 6.06 6.13 13.83
C ASP A 17 4.58 5.69 13.98
N GLU A 18 3.81 5.67 12.89
CA GLU A 18 2.38 5.36 12.91
C GLU A 18 2.06 4.06 12.16
N VAL A 19 1.09 3.29 12.67
CA VAL A 19 0.64 2.04 12.06
C VAL A 19 -0.61 2.31 11.23
N PHE A 20 -0.56 1.94 9.95
CA PHE A 20 -1.66 2.02 9.01
C PHE A 20 -2.12 0.62 8.61
N ALA A 21 -3.36 0.52 8.13
CA ALA A 21 -3.95 -0.71 7.64
C ALA A 21 -4.65 -0.48 6.30
N VAL A 22 -4.53 -1.44 5.38
CA VAL A 22 -5.25 -1.45 4.11
C VAL A 22 -5.95 -2.79 3.94
N ASP A 23 -7.14 -2.78 3.33
CA ASP A 23 -7.87 -4.01 3.00
C ASP A 23 -7.00 -4.91 2.12
N VAL A 24 -6.77 -6.15 2.57
CA VAL A 24 -5.92 -7.11 1.86
C VAL A 24 -6.46 -7.37 0.45
N ALA A 25 -7.78 -7.29 0.23
CA ALA A 25 -8.39 -7.49 -1.07
C ALA A 25 -7.99 -6.41 -2.09
N ARG A 26 -7.48 -5.25 -1.62
CA ARG A 26 -6.98 -4.16 -2.47
C ARG A 26 -5.46 -4.24 -2.70
N VAL A 27 -4.75 -5.08 -1.97
CA VAL A 27 -3.30 -5.24 -2.11
C VAL A 27 -3.04 -6.14 -3.31
N ARG A 28 -2.33 -5.61 -4.31
CA ARG A 28 -1.94 -6.39 -5.50
C ARG A 28 -0.68 -7.19 -5.20
N GLU A 29 0.37 -6.50 -4.77
CA GLU A 29 1.70 -7.07 -4.57
C GLU A 29 2.42 -6.31 -3.44
N ILE A 30 3.29 -7.00 -2.71
CA ILE A 30 4.21 -6.41 -1.74
C ILE A 30 5.59 -6.50 -2.36
N LEU A 31 6.13 -5.37 -2.79
CA LEU A 31 7.44 -5.26 -3.42
C LEU A 31 8.44 -4.66 -2.43
N GLU A 32 9.69 -5.08 -2.52
CA GLU A 32 10.79 -4.40 -1.84
C GLU A 32 11.04 -3.03 -2.47
N ILE A 33 11.61 -2.09 -1.71
CA ILE A 33 11.92 -0.77 -2.23
C ILE A 33 13.05 -0.90 -3.27
N THR A 34 12.71 -0.66 -4.53
CA THR A 34 13.65 -0.64 -5.65
C THR A 34 14.01 0.79 -6.07
N ASN A 35 14.92 0.92 -7.04
CA ASN A 35 15.31 2.22 -7.58
C ASN A 35 14.11 2.91 -8.26
N ILE A 36 13.70 4.06 -7.71
CA ILE A 36 12.64 4.88 -8.27
C ILE A 36 13.22 5.78 -9.36
N THR A 37 12.69 5.68 -10.59
CA THR A 37 13.06 6.56 -11.69
C THR A 37 12.24 7.85 -11.60
N LYS A 38 12.90 8.99 -11.35
CA LYS A 38 12.22 10.30 -11.27
C LYS A 38 11.72 10.73 -12.64
N VAL A 39 10.45 11.15 -12.69
CA VAL A 39 9.82 11.69 -13.90
C VAL A 39 9.84 13.22 -13.82
N PRO A 40 10.30 13.94 -14.85
CA PRO A 40 10.23 15.41 -14.87
C PRO A 40 8.78 15.91 -14.93
N GLN A 41 8.52 17.09 -14.37
CA GLN A 41 7.19 17.74 -14.37
C GLN A 41 6.08 17.01 -13.58
N VAL A 42 6.43 16.21 -12.58
CA VAL A 42 5.45 15.61 -11.65
C VAL A 42 5.31 16.43 -10.36
N PRO A 43 4.14 16.39 -9.69
CA PRO A 43 3.97 16.96 -8.36
C PRO A 43 4.95 16.36 -7.34
N ASP A 44 5.30 17.13 -6.30
CA ASP A 44 6.30 16.75 -5.29
C ASP A 44 5.95 15.46 -4.51
N PHE A 45 4.68 15.09 -4.46
CA PHE A 45 4.22 13.85 -3.82
C PHE A 45 4.48 12.59 -4.67
N MET A 46 4.76 12.74 -5.97
CA MET A 46 5.09 11.62 -6.85
C MET A 46 6.60 11.36 -6.84
N ARG A 47 7.00 10.22 -6.27
CA ARG A 47 8.41 9.79 -6.21
C ARG A 47 8.97 9.41 -7.59
N GLY A 48 8.13 8.94 -8.51
CA GLY A 48 8.51 8.51 -9.85
C GLY A 48 7.86 7.19 -10.24
N VAL A 49 8.52 6.42 -11.12
CA VAL A 49 8.07 5.10 -11.58
C VAL A 49 9.00 4.01 -11.11
N ILE A 50 8.43 2.83 -10.82
CA ILE A 50 9.12 1.56 -10.57
C ILE A 50 8.71 0.57 -11.66
N ASN A 51 9.60 -0.37 -12.00
CA ASN A 51 9.31 -1.47 -12.94
C ASN A 51 9.21 -2.79 -12.18
#